data_AF-H2CC41-F1
#
_entry.id   AF-H2CC41-F1
#
_cell.length_a   1.000
_cell.length_b   1.000
_cell.length_c   1.000
_cell.angle_alpha   90.00
_cell.angle_beta   90.00
_cell.angle_gamma   90.00
#
_symmetry.space_group_name_H-M   'P 1'
#
loop_
_entity.id
_entity.type
_entity.pdbx_description
1 polymer ?
#
loop_
_entity_poly.entity_id
_entity_poly.type
_entity_poly.pdbx_seq_one_letter_code
_entity_poly.pdbx_strand_id
1 'polypeptide(L)' 'MIVKMHSIMYGYRKLKAQIRVEKGMPGLYVDEMGYMSPLECIKQGVDFEQISEGERQMLKRAGYRFRD' A
#
# COMPACT_ATOMS: atom_id res chain seq x y z
N MET A 1 -1.97 -5.41 7.60
CA MET A 1 -2.60 -4.11 7.32
C MET A 1 -3.76 -4.30 6.34
N ILE A 2 -4.82 -3.49 6.47
CA ILE A 2 -5.94 -3.46 5.50
C ILE A 2 -5.79 -2.20 4.65
N VAL A 3 -5.80 -2.39 3.33
CA VAL A 3 -5.77 -1.29 2.34
C VAL A 3 -7.06 -1.32 1.54
N LYS A 4 -7.69 -0.16 1.38
CA LYS A 4 -8.85 0.01 0.51
C LYS A 4 -8.35 0.54 -0.83
N MET A 5 -8.71 -0.11 -1.92
CA MET A 5 -8.28 0.32 -3.26
C MET A 5 -9.43 0.96 -4.01
N HIS A 6 -9.14 1.99 -4.80
CA HIS A 6 -10.11 2.68 -5.65
C HIS A 6 -9.66 2.61 -7.11
N SER A 7 -9.94 1.47 -7.73
CA SER A 7 -9.71 1.27 -9.15
C SER A 7 -11.01 0.93 -9.85
N ILE A 8 -11.25 1.55 -11.00
CA ILE A 8 -12.40 1.24 -11.87
C ILE A 8 -12.36 -0.24 -12.29
N MET A 9 -11.16 -0.81 -12.50
CA MET A 9 -11.01 -2.21 -12.88
C MET A 9 -11.22 -3.19 -11.72
N TYR A 10 -10.98 -2.76 -10.47
CA TYR A 10 -11.06 -3.63 -9.29
C TYR A 10 -12.25 -3.32 -8.37
N GLY A 11 -13.19 -2.47 -8.83
CA GLY A 11 -14.50 -2.30 -8.20
C GLY A 11 -14.46 -1.81 -6.75
N TYR A 12 -13.54 -0.90 -6.40
CA TYR A 12 -13.47 -0.29 -5.06
C TYR A 12 -13.32 -1.31 -3.91
N ARG A 13 -12.47 -2.33 -4.10
CA ARG A 13 -12.33 -3.45 -3.16
C ARG A 13 -11.36 -3.17 -2.00
N LYS A 14 -11.63 -3.78 -0.83
CA LYS A 14 -10.68 -3.86 0.28
C LYS A 14 -9.76 -5.06 0.11
N LEU A 15 -8.46 -4.83 0.18
CA LEU A 15 -7.44 -5.86 0.09
C LEU A 15 -6.60 -5.92 1.37
N LYS A 16 -6.00 -7.08 1.60
CA LYS A 16 -5.01 -7.27 2.66
C LYS A 16 -3.62 -7.09 2.07
N ALA A 17 -2.78 -6.43 2.84
CA ALA A 17 -1.40 -6.18 2.47
C ALA A 17 -0.45 -6.37 3.66
N GLN A 18 0.77 -6.73 3.31
CA GLN A 18 1.91 -6.88 4.19
C GLN A 18 3.02 -5.92 3.73
N ILE A 19 3.72 -5.33 4.68
CA ILE A 19 4.96 -4.60 4.38
C ILE A 19 6.09 -5.60 4.41
N ARG A 20 6.89 -5.64 3.35
CA ARG A 20 8.08 -6.48 3.25
C ARG A 20 9.28 -5.60 2.95
N VAL A 21 10.41 -5.86 3.58
CA VAL A 21 11.66 -5.16 3.29
C VAL A 21 12.49 -6.03 2.37
N GLU A 22 12.60 -5.63 1.10
CA GLU A 22 13.47 -6.30 0.13
C GLU A 22 14.66 -5.39 -0.18
N LYS A 23 15.88 -5.95 -0.08
CA LYS A 23 17.13 -5.21 -0.36
C LYS A 23 17.26 -3.87 0.40
N GLY A 24 16.72 -3.81 1.62
CA GLY A 24 16.76 -2.62 2.47
C GLY A 24 15.67 -1.58 2.18
N MET A 25 14.78 -1.80 1.20
CA MET A 25 13.66 -0.91 0.91
C MET A 25 12.33 -1.53 1.34
N PRO A 26 11.52 -0.85 2.14
CA PRO A 26 10.18 -1.31 2.47
C PRO A 26 9.25 -1.19 1.26
N GLY A 27 8.57 -2.28 0.93
CA GLY A 27 7.63 -2.42 -0.16
C GLY A 27 6.28 -2.93 0.32
N LEU A 28 5.23 -2.58 -0.41
CA LEU A 28 3.87 -3.06 -0.16
C LEU A 28 3.62 -4.34 -0.97
N TYR A 29 3.30 -5.44 -0.29
CA TYR A 29 2.86 -6.68 -0.92
C TYR A 29 1.38 -6.90 -0.64
N VAL A 30 0.58 -6.91 -1.69
CA VAL A 30 -0.87 -7.09 -1.64
C VAL A 30 -1.18 -8.55 -2.01
N ASP A 31 -1.95 -9.25 -1.18
CA ASP A 31 -2.10 -10.72 -1.29
C ASP A 31 -2.57 -11.19 -2.69
N GLU A 32 -3.48 -10.44 -3.33
CA GLU A 32 -4.04 -10.78 -4.64
C GLU A 32 -3.31 -10.12 -5.82
N MET A 33 -2.39 -9.18 -5.59
CA MET A 33 -1.74 -8.39 -6.65
C MET A 33 -0.20 -8.49 -6.64
N GLY A 34 0.39 -9.05 -5.59
CA GLY A 34 1.83 -9.09 -5.40
C GLY A 34 2.42 -7.74 -4.97
N TYR A 35 3.65 -7.48 -5.39
CA TYR A 35 4.34 -6.23 -5.08
C TYR A 35 3.62 -5.04 -5.74
N MET A 36 3.39 -3.99 -4.96
CA MET A 36 2.79 -2.75 -5.42
C MET A 36 3.75 -1.60 -5.15
N SER A 37 4.25 -0.98 -6.21
CA SER A 37 5.13 0.19 -6.09
C SER A 37 4.37 1.43 -5.57
N PRO A 38 5.08 2.45 -5.05
CA PRO A 38 4.46 3.72 -4.67
C PRO A 38 3.67 4.38 -5.80
N LEU A 39 4.16 4.27 -7.04
CA LEU A 39 3.49 4.84 -8.22
C LEU A 39 2.17 4.11 -8.52
N GLU A 40 2.15 2.78 -8.43
CA GLU A 40 0.93 1.99 -8.60
C GLU A 40 -0.07 2.27 -7.49
N CYS A 41 0.40 2.42 -6.26
CA CYS A 41 -0.41 2.82 -5.11
C CYS A 41 -1.17 4.13 -5.38
N ILE A 42 -0.50 5.13 -5.98
CA ILE A 42 -1.13 6.39 -6.40
C ILE A 42 -2.11 6.18 -7.56
N LYS A 43 -1.70 5.45 -8.61
CA LYS A 43 -2.54 5.22 -9.79
C LYS A 43 -3.84 4.49 -9.47
N GLN A 44 -3.79 3.54 -8.53
CA GLN A 44 -4.93 2.76 -8.09
C GLN A 44 -5.74 3.43 -6.96
N GLY A 45 -5.38 4.68 -6.59
CA GLY A 45 -6.10 5.45 -5.57
C GLY A 45 -6.21 4.71 -4.24
N VAL A 46 -5.12 4.05 -3.81
CA VAL A 46 -5.11 3.23 -2.59
C VAL A 46 -5.16 4.11 -1.36
N ASP A 47 -6.01 3.72 -0.43
CA ASP A 47 -6.20 4.32 0.87
C ASP A 47 -5.90 3.29 1.96
N PHE A 48 -5.18 3.70 3.01
CA PHE A 48 -4.72 2.79 4.05
C PHE A 48 -5.63 2.89 5.26
N GLU A 49 -6.58 1.95 5.43
CA GLU A 49 -7.57 2.00 6.51
C GLU A 49 -6.99 1.60 7.88
N GLN A 50 -6.05 0.66 7.92
CA GLN A 50 -5.45 0.16 9.17
C GLN A 50 -3.95 -0.03 9.04
N ILE A 51 -3.19 0.95 9.52
CA ILE A 51 -1.73 0.95 9.53
C ILE A 51 -1.20 1.47 10.87
N SER A 52 -0.19 0.82 11.44
CA SER A 52 0.49 1.35 12.62
C SER A 52 1.38 2.54 12.24
N GLU A 53 1.69 3.42 13.20
CA GLU A 53 2.55 4.59 12.93
C GLU A 53 3.95 4.16 12.46
N GLY A 54 4.50 3.07 13.01
CA GLY A 54 5.80 2.54 12.57
C GLY A 54 5.81 2.09 11.11
N GLU A 55 4.78 1.35 10.70
CA GLU A 55 4.58 0.93 9.31
C GLU A 55 4.38 2.12 8.36
N ARG A 56 3.61 3.13 8.80
CA ARG A 56 3.38 4.37 8.04
C ARG A 56 4.69 5.10 7.79
N GLN A 57 5.54 5.23 8.80
CA GLN A 57 6.85 5.88 8.67
C GLN A 57 7.79 5.11 7.73
N MET A 58 7.79 3.77 7.77
CA MET A 58 8.58 2.95 6.84
C MET A 58 8.14 3.19 5.40
N LEU A 59 6.83 3.13 5.12
CA LEU A 59 6.31 3.33 3.78
C LEU A 59 6.49 4.78 3.29
N LYS A 60 6.38 5.79 4.16
CA LYS A 60 6.72 7.18 3.81
C LYS A 60 8.18 7.30 3.33
N ARG A 61 9.13 6.63 3.99
CA ARG A 61 10.54 6.60 3.56
C ARG A 61 10.74 5.92 2.21
N ALA A 62 9.89 4.96 1.85
CA ALA A 62 9.87 4.34 0.53
C ALA A 62 9.08 5.11 -0.54
N GLY A 63 8.52 6.28 -0.20
CA GLY A 63 7.84 7.17 -1.15
C GLY A 63 6.33 6.92 -1.30
N TYR A 64 5.72 6.10 -0.45
CA TYR A 64 4.26 5.93 -0.42
C TYR A 64 3.60 7.17 0.18
N ARG A 65 2.49 7.60 -0.42
CA ARG A 65 1.69 8.72 0.07
C ARG A 65 0.49 8.21 0.86
N PHE A 66 0.20 8.91 1.95
CA PHE A 66 -0.98 8.70 2.78
C PHE A 66 -1.82 9.98 2.68
N ARG A 67 -3.14 9.85 2.52
CA ARG A 67 -4.03 10.96 2.81
C ARG A 67 -4.10 11.12 4.35
N ASP A 68 -4.15 12.36 4.81
CA ASP A 68 -4.40 12.67 6.23
C ASP A 68 -5.90 12.59 6.53
#